data_AF-R4UNA8-F1
#
_entry.id   AF-R4UNA8-F1
#
_cell.length_a   1.000
_cell.length_b   1.000
_cell.length_c   1.000
_cell.angle_alpha   90.00
_cell.angle_beta   90.00
_cell.angle_gamma   90.00
#
_symmetry.space_group_name_H-M   'P 1'
#
loop_
_entity.id
_entity.type
_entity.pdbx_description
1 polymer ?
#
loop_
_entity_poly.entity_id
_entity_poly.type
_entity_poly.pdbx_seq_one_letter_code
_entity_poly.pdbx_strand_id
1 'polypeptide(L)'
;MASFIRQLNMYGFHKITSVENGGLRYEKDEIEFSHPCFMKGHAYLLEHIKRKIANPKSLVASNENGEKVLMKPELMNKVLSDVKQMKGKQESLDAKFSAMKQENEALWREVAILRQKHIKQQQIVNNLIQFLMSLVQPPRTSPQTKNACGVKRPYQLMINNA
;
A
#
# COMPACT_ATOMS: atom_id res chain seq x y z
N MET A 1 -17.00 -45.53 31.53
CA MET A 1 -18.06 -44.51 31.33
C MET A 1 -17.62 -43.35 30.40
N ALA A 2 -16.48 -42.71 30.65
CA ALA A 2 -16.02 -41.56 29.86
C ALA A 2 -15.82 -41.83 28.35
N SER A 3 -15.30 -43.00 27.97
CA SER A 3 -15.13 -43.41 26.57
C SER A 3 -16.45 -43.55 25.81
N PHE A 4 -17.47 -44.11 26.45
CA PHE A 4 -18.82 -44.24 25.91
C PHE A 4 -19.48 -42.87 25.70
N ILE A 5 -19.40 -41.99 26.70
CA ILE A 5 -19.90 -40.61 26.61
C ILE A 5 -19.21 -39.85 25.48
N ARG A 6 -17.91 -40.05 25.29
CA ARG A 6 -17.19 -39.45 24.16
C ARG A 6 -17.75 -39.89 22.81
N GLN A 7 -18.08 -41.17 22.66
CA GLN A 7 -18.69 -41.67 21.43
C GLN A 7 -20.05 -41.03 21.19
N LEU A 8 -20.92 -40.99 22.21
CA LEU A 8 -22.21 -40.30 22.14
C LEU A 8 -22.06 -38.85 21.67
N ASN A 9 -21.12 -38.10 22.26
CA ASN A 9 -20.84 -36.71 21.86
C ASN A 9 -20.36 -36.61 20.40
N MET A 10 -19.48 -37.52 19.96
CA MET A 10 -19.02 -37.56 18.56
C MET A 10 -20.14 -37.89 17.57
N TYR A 11 -21.20 -38.59 18.00
CA TYR A 11 -22.38 -38.87 17.17
C TYR A 11 -23.53 -37.90 17.43
N GLY A 12 -23.30 -36.81 18.19
CA GLY A 12 -24.28 -35.73 18.37
C GLY A 12 -25.38 -36.01 19.40
N PHE A 13 -25.22 -37.01 20.26
CA PHE A 13 -26.11 -37.20 21.40
C PHE A 13 -25.87 -36.12 22.45
N HIS A 14 -26.94 -35.65 23.08
CA HIS A 14 -26.87 -34.61 24.12
C HIS A 14 -27.39 -35.16 25.45
N LYS A 15 -26.70 -34.81 26.54
CA LYS A 15 -27.12 -35.18 27.90
C LYS A 15 -28.43 -34.46 28.24
N ILE A 16 -29.43 -35.19 28.67
CA ILE A 16 -30.67 -34.62 29.20
C ILE A 16 -30.41 -34.24 30.66
N THR A 17 -30.68 -32.99 31.01
CA THR A 17 -30.65 -32.53 32.40
C THR A 17 -32.09 -32.41 32.87
N SER A 18 -32.55 -33.30 33.74
CA SER A 18 -33.87 -33.16 34.36
C SER A 18 -33.89 -31.90 35.22
N VAL A 19 -34.90 -31.06 35.01
CA VAL A 19 -35.10 -29.81 35.76
C VAL A 19 -35.64 -30.09 37.18
N GLU A 20 -36.13 -31.30 37.42
CA GLU A 20 -36.79 -31.71 38.67
C GLU A 20 -35.80 -32.15 39.77
N ASN A 21 -34.51 -32.29 39.45
CA ASN A 21 -33.48 -32.74 40.40
C ASN A 21 -33.06 -31.66 41.42
N GLY A 22 -33.80 -30.56 41.53
CA GLY A 22 -33.67 -29.56 42.59
C GLY A 22 -34.36 -30.00 43.87
N GLY A 23 -33.81 -30.99 44.58
CA GLY A 23 -34.17 -31.26 45.98
C GLY A 23 -34.37 -32.74 46.34
N LEU A 24 -33.39 -33.29 47.08
CA LEU A 24 -33.58 -34.39 48.05
C LEU A 24 -34.27 -35.68 47.55
N ARG A 25 -33.97 -36.16 46.34
CA ARG A 25 -34.29 -37.53 45.92
C ARG A 25 -33.00 -38.27 45.58
N TYR A 26 -32.60 -39.22 46.44
CA TYR A 26 -31.55 -40.21 46.18
C TYR A 26 -32.07 -41.33 45.26
N GLU A 27 -32.71 -40.97 44.16
CA GLU A 27 -33.11 -41.92 43.13
C GLU A 27 -32.03 -41.88 42.05
N LYS A 28 -31.10 -42.84 42.15
CA LYS A 28 -30.22 -43.42 41.11
C LYS A 28 -29.62 -42.42 40.09
N ASP A 29 -28.29 -42.37 39.99
CA ASP A 29 -27.54 -41.61 38.98
C ASP A 29 -27.83 -42.09 37.53
N GLU A 30 -29.05 -41.91 37.05
CA GLU A 30 -29.47 -42.23 35.70
C GLU A 30 -29.04 -41.09 34.77
N ILE A 31 -28.05 -41.39 33.94
CA ILE A 31 -27.53 -40.46 32.94
C ILE A 31 -28.24 -40.74 31.63
N GLU A 32 -29.10 -39.81 31.22
CA GLU A 32 -29.85 -39.92 29.96
C GLU A 32 -29.20 -39.11 28.83
N PHE A 33 -29.29 -39.66 27.61
CA PHE A 33 -28.84 -39.02 26.39
C PHE A 33 -29.91 -39.13 25.31
N SER A 34 -30.09 -38.07 24.53
CA SER A 34 -31.04 -38.03 23.41
C SER A 34 -30.35 -37.68 22.09
N HIS A 35 -30.86 -38.28 21.01
CA HIS A 35 -30.58 -37.91 19.64
C HIS A 35 -31.88 -38.01 18.82
N PRO A 36 -32.26 -36.99 18.01
CA PRO A 36 -33.53 -36.99 17.26
C PRO A 36 -33.74 -38.21 16.35
N CYS A 37 -32.66 -38.76 15.81
CA CYS A 37 -32.69 -39.94 14.92
C CYS A 37 -32.42 -41.27 15.64
N PHE A 38 -32.41 -41.30 16.98
CA PHE A 38 -32.25 -42.54 17.77
C PHE A 38 -33.60 -42.89 18.42
N MET A 39 -34.43 -43.67 17.72
CA MET A 39 -35.78 -44.03 18.15
C MET A 39 -36.01 -45.54 18.12
N LYS A 40 -36.66 -46.07 19.16
CA LYS A 40 -36.99 -47.51 19.26
C LYS A 40 -37.95 -47.90 18.13
N GLY A 41 -37.66 -49.00 17.43
CA GLY A 41 -38.46 -49.48 16.30
C GLY A 41 -38.14 -48.84 14.94
N HIS A 42 -37.29 -47.81 14.89
CA HIS A 42 -36.94 -47.09 13.66
C HIS A 42 -35.45 -47.19 13.34
N ALA A 43 -34.98 -48.41 13.02
CA ALA A 43 -33.56 -48.67 12.75
C ALA A 43 -33.00 -47.87 11.55
N TYR A 44 -33.83 -47.56 10.55
CA TYR A 44 -33.43 -46.77 9.36
C TYR A 44 -32.98 -45.34 9.70
N LEU A 45 -33.39 -44.78 10.84
CA LEU A 45 -32.95 -43.46 11.28
C LEU A 45 -31.48 -43.47 11.73
N LEU A 46 -30.93 -44.63 12.11
CA LEU A 46 -29.53 -44.76 12.52
C LEU A 46 -28.57 -44.39 11.40
N GLU A 47 -28.96 -44.56 10.13
CA GLU A 47 -28.15 -44.15 8.98
C GLU A 47 -27.89 -42.64 8.96
N HIS A 48 -28.77 -41.83 9.56
CA HIS A 48 -28.66 -40.38 9.64
C HIS A 48 -27.77 -39.91 10.80
N ILE A 49 -27.41 -40.79 11.74
CA ILE A 49 -26.50 -40.49 12.84
C ILE A 49 -25.07 -40.59 12.34
N LYS A 50 -24.53 -39.48 11.83
CA LYS A 50 -23.15 -39.41 11.34
C LYS A 50 -22.21 -38.89 12.42
N ARG A 51 -21.00 -39.46 12.46
CA ARG A 51 -19.93 -38.97 13.32
C ARG A 51 -19.57 -37.53 12.92
N LYS A 52 -19.51 -36.62 13.90
CA LYS A 52 -18.86 -35.32 13.79
C LYS A 52 -17.36 -35.53 13.60
N ILE A 53 -16.93 -35.62 12.35
CA ILE A 53 -15.50 -35.67 12.00
C ILE A 53 -14.97 -34.24 12.11
N ALA A 54 -13.93 -34.03 12.90
CA ALA A 54 -13.15 -32.80 12.81
C ALA A 54 -12.60 -32.72 11.39
N ASN A 55 -13.15 -31.84 10.58
CA ASN A 55 -12.91 -31.82 9.14
C ASN A 55 -11.41 -31.57 8.89
N PRO A 56 -10.62 -32.54 8.36
CA PRO A 56 -9.18 -32.36 8.17
C PRO A 56 -8.86 -31.36 7.06
N LYS A 57 -9.87 -30.90 6.32
CA LYS A 57 -9.76 -29.85 5.31
C LYS A 57 -9.59 -28.45 5.89
N SER A 58 -9.78 -28.27 7.20
CA SER A 58 -9.36 -27.01 7.82
C SER A 58 -7.94 -27.14 8.31
N LEU A 59 -7.07 -26.25 7.81
CA LEU A 59 -5.78 -26.04 8.42
C LEU A 59 -6.03 -25.31 9.73
N VAL A 60 -5.55 -25.89 10.82
CA VAL A 60 -5.61 -25.28 12.15
C VAL A 60 -4.28 -24.57 12.34
N ALA A 61 -4.28 -23.25 12.16
CA ALA A 61 -3.15 -22.43 12.55
C ALA A 61 -3.36 -22.02 14.01
N SER A 62 -2.38 -22.29 14.87
CA SER A 62 -2.36 -21.73 16.22
C SER A 62 -1.80 -20.32 16.14
N ASN A 63 -2.57 -19.33 16.57
CA ASN A 63 -2.01 -18.01 16.84
C ASN A 63 -1.11 -18.06 18.09
N GLU A 64 -0.30 -17.03 18.28
CA GLU A 64 0.61 -16.83 19.42
C GLU A 64 -0.06 -16.95 20.80
N ASN A 65 -1.39 -16.77 20.87
CA ASN A 65 -2.21 -16.91 22.09
C ASN A 65 -2.77 -18.33 22.30
N GLY A 66 -2.39 -19.32 21.47
CA GLY A 66 -2.87 -20.70 21.57
C GLY A 66 -4.30 -20.93 21.06
N GLU A 67 -4.99 -19.88 20.59
CA GLU A 67 -6.29 -19.99 19.93
C GLU A 67 -6.14 -20.63 18.54
N LYS A 68 -6.84 -21.75 18.36
CA LYS A 68 -6.88 -22.52 17.11
C LYS A 68 -7.82 -21.85 16.12
N VAL A 69 -7.28 -21.14 15.13
CA VAL A 69 -8.09 -20.51 14.09
C VAL A 69 -8.32 -21.49 12.95
N LEU A 70 -9.60 -21.67 12.61
CA LEU A 70 -10.07 -22.56 11.55
C LEU A 70 -9.91 -21.85 10.18
N MET A 71 -8.84 -22.13 9.45
CA MET A 71 -8.61 -21.51 8.13
C MET A 71 -9.06 -22.43 6.99
N LYS A 72 -9.96 -21.91 6.14
CA LYS A 72 -10.41 -22.60 4.93
C LYS A 72 -9.35 -22.50 3.82
N PRO A 73 -8.97 -23.61 3.15
CA PRO A 73 -7.97 -23.62 2.08
C PRO A 73 -8.33 -22.71 0.88
N GLU A 74 -9.63 -22.51 0.62
CA GLU A 74 -10.09 -21.61 -0.45
C GLU A 74 -9.67 -20.15 -0.19
N LEU A 75 -9.77 -19.70 1.06
CA LEU A 75 -9.39 -18.35 1.46
C LEU A 75 -7.87 -18.14 1.29
N MET A 76 -7.06 -19.13 1.66
CA MET A 76 -5.60 -19.06 1.52
C MET A 76 -5.15 -19.00 0.05
N ASN A 77 -5.79 -19.77 -0.84
CA ASN A 77 -5.53 -19.69 -2.29
C ASN A 77 -5.95 -18.33 -2.88
N LYS A 78 -7.06 -17.76 -2.39
CA LYS A 78 -7.49 -16.41 -2.77
C LYS A 78 -6.47 -15.37 -2.34
N VAL A 79 -6.02 -15.40 -1.08
CA VAL A 79 -4.99 -14.49 -0.56
C VAL A 79 -3.69 -14.61 -1.36
N LEU A 80 -3.26 -15.84 -1.67
CA LEU A 80 -2.05 -16.04 -2.48
C LEU A 80 -2.18 -15.45 -3.89
N SER A 81 -3.36 -15.58 -4.51
CA SER A 81 -3.66 -14.98 -5.81
C SER A 81 -3.68 -13.45 -5.75
N ASP A 82 -4.31 -12.89 -4.71
CA ASP A 82 -4.38 -11.45 -4.47
C ASP A 82 -2.96 -10.87 -4.25
N VAL A 83 -2.10 -11.55 -3.48
CA VAL A 83 -0.69 -11.17 -3.26
C VAL A 83 0.11 -11.20 -4.55
N LYS A 84 -0.06 -12.23 -5.39
CA LYS A 84 0.60 -12.29 -6.71
C LYS A 84 0.16 -11.15 -7.63
N GLN A 85 -1.14 -10.85 -7.65
CA GLN A 85 -1.67 -9.73 -8.44
C GLN A 85 -1.13 -8.39 -7.93
N MET A 86 -1.07 -8.22 -6.61
CA MET A 86 -0.51 -7.03 -5.97
C MET A 86 0.96 -6.84 -6.33
N LYS A 87 1.75 -7.91 -6.32
CA LYS A 87 3.16 -7.87 -6.75
C LYS A 87 3.30 -7.40 -8.20
N GLY A 88 2.50 -7.94 -9.13
CA GLY A 88 2.53 -7.49 -10.53
C GLY A 88 2.09 -6.03 -10.71
N LYS A 89 1.10 -5.56 -9.95
CA LYS A 89 0.70 -4.15 -9.93
C LYS A 89 1.83 -3.26 -9.40
N GLN A 90 2.55 -3.70 -8.37
CA GLN A 90 3.67 -2.98 -7.79
C GLN A 90 4.82 -2.83 -8.80
N GLU A 91 5.19 -3.90 -9.50
CA GLU A 91 6.20 -3.85 -10.57
C GLU A 91 5.81 -2.86 -11.69
N SER A 92 4.53 -2.82 -12.07
CA SER A 92 4.02 -1.86 -13.06
C SER A 92 4.08 -0.41 -12.56
N LEU A 93 3.77 -0.16 -11.29
CA LEU A 93 3.87 1.17 -10.68
C LEU A 93 5.32 1.63 -10.59
N ASP A 94 6.23 0.76 -10.19
CA ASP A 94 7.66 1.07 -10.09
C ASP A 94 8.24 1.44 -11.47
N ALA A 95 7.83 0.74 -12.53
CA ALA A 95 8.20 1.08 -13.90
C ALA A 95 7.67 2.45 -14.34
N LYS A 96 6.39 2.76 -14.06
CA LYS A 96 5.79 4.07 -14.37
C LYS A 96 6.45 5.19 -13.58
N PHE A 97 6.75 4.98 -12.31
CA PHE A 97 7.42 5.96 -11.47
C PHE A 97 8.83 6.25 -11.97
N SER A 98 9.56 5.20 -12.38
CA SER A 98 10.89 5.34 -12.98
C SER A 98 10.86 6.14 -14.28
N ALA A 99 9.88 5.87 -15.16
CA ALA A 99 9.68 6.63 -16.39
C ALA A 99 9.34 8.10 -16.10
N MET A 100 8.39 8.35 -15.20
CA MET A 100 8.00 9.71 -14.81
C MET A 100 9.16 10.50 -14.22
N LYS A 101 10.04 9.85 -13.43
CA LYS A 101 11.26 10.50 -12.91
C LYS A 101 12.19 10.93 -14.05
N GLN A 102 12.42 10.07 -15.04
CA GLN A 102 13.27 10.39 -16.19
C GLN A 102 12.68 11.53 -17.04
N GLU A 103 11.37 11.51 -17.28
CA GLU A 103 10.67 12.60 -17.98
C GLU A 103 10.78 13.92 -17.22
N ASN A 104 10.61 13.90 -15.90
CA ASN A 104 10.76 15.10 -15.07
C ASN A 104 12.19 15.65 -15.18
N GLU A 105 13.22 14.81 -15.08
CA GLU A 105 14.62 15.21 -15.27
C GLU A 105 14.89 15.77 -16.68
N ALA A 106 14.24 15.24 -17.72
CA ALA A 106 14.32 15.80 -19.07
C ALA A 106 13.68 17.19 -19.15
N LEU A 107 12.48 17.36 -18.58
CA LEU A 107 11.79 18.66 -18.52
C LEU A 107 12.61 19.71 -17.76
N TRP A 108 13.24 19.34 -16.64
CA TRP A 108 14.13 20.24 -15.90
C TRP A 108 15.30 20.73 -16.77
N ARG A 109 15.90 19.85 -17.58
CA ARG A 109 16.95 20.23 -18.53
C ARG A 109 16.43 21.16 -19.62
N GLU A 110 15.27 20.89 -20.18
CA GLU A 110 14.66 21.76 -21.20
C GLU A 110 14.36 23.15 -20.64
N VAL A 111 13.79 23.24 -19.44
CA VAL A 111 13.51 24.52 -18.76
C VAL A 111 14.81 25.29 -18.51
N ALA A 112 15.89 24.63 -18.08
CA ALA A 112 17.19 25.26 -17.89
C ALA A 112 17.73 25.84 -19.21
N ILE A 113 17.65 25.08 -20.31
CA ILE A 113 18.07 25.51 -21.64
C ILE A 113 17.23 26.71 -22.12
N LEU A 114 15.90 26.65 -21.94
CA LEU A 114 15.00 27.73 -22.31
C LEU A 114 15.30 29.02 -21.54
N ARG A 115 15.56 28.93 -20.24
CA ARG A 115 16.00 30.08 -19.42
C ARG A 115 17.30 30.68 -19.95
N GLN A 116 18.28 29.86 -20.32
CA GLN A 116 19.54 30.34 -20.88
C GLN A 116 19.34 31.04 -22.23
N LYS A 117 18.48 30.49 -23.10
CA LYS A 117 18.11 31.12 -24.39
C LYS A 117 17.41 32.46 -24.17
N HIS A 118 16.47 32.51 -23.22
CA HIS A 118 15.74 33.72 -22.86
C HIS A 118 16.70 34.83 -22.37
N ILE A 119 17.66 34.50 -21.50
CA ILE A 119 18.67 35.47 -21.04
C ILE A 119 19.50 36.03 -22.22
N LYS A 120 19.92 35.18 -23.16
CA LYS A 120 20.67 35.62 -24.35
C LYS A 120 19.83 36.53 -25.24
N GLN A 121 18.56 36.19 -25.47
CA GLN A 121 17.63 37.03 -26.22
C GLN A 121 17.46 38.40 -25.55
N GLN A 122 17.30 38.44 -24.22
CA GLN A 122 17.20 39.69 -23.47
C GLN A 122 18.46 40.56 -23.61
N GLN A 123 19.66 39.95 -23.60
CA GLN A 123 20.91 40.68 -23.83
C GLN A 123 20.97 41.28 -25.24
N ILE A 124 20.57 40.51 -26.27
CA ILE A 124 20.51 41.00 -27.66
C ILE A 124 19.53 42.16 -27.76
N VAL A 125 18.33 42.04 -27.19
CA VAL A 125 17.33 43.13 -27.17
C VAL A 125 17.88 44.37 -26.48
N ASN A 126 18.52 44.23 -25.32
CA ASN A 126 19.13 45.37 -24.62
C ASN A 126 20.22 46.04 -25.47
N ASN A 127 21.05 45.27 -26.17
CA ASN A 127 22.07 45.81 -27.07
C ASN A 127 21.45 46.55 -28.26
N LEU A 128 20.37 46.02 -28.84
CA LEU A 128 19.62 46.70 -29.91
C LEU A 128 19.01 48.01 -29.41
N ILE A 129 18.44 48.04 -28.21
CA ILE A 129 17.90 49.26 -27.60
C ILE A 129 19.02 50.30 -27.40
N GLN A 130 20.19 49.90 -26.87
CA GLN A 130 21.33 50.81 -26.71
C GLN A 130 21.84 51.33 -28.05
N PHE A 131 21.92 50.48 -29.06
CA PHE A 131 22.31 50.88 -30.42
C PHE A 131 21.32 51.90 -31.00
N LEU A 132 20.02 51.65 -30.91
CA LEU A 132 18.98 52.59 -31.34
C LEU A 132 19.08 53.92 -30.58
N MET A 133 19.29 53.89 -29.26
CA MET A 133 19.52 55.12 -28.48
C MET A 133 20.76 55.89 -28.95
N SER A 134 21.84 55.20 -29.34
CA SER A 134 23.06 55.85 -29.86
C SER A 134 22.87 56.51 -31.23
N LEU A 135 21.97 55.97 -32.06
CA LEU A 135 21.64 56.54 -33.38
C LEU A 135 20.66 57.71 -33.27
N VAL A 136 19.71 57.63 -32.34
CA VAL A 136 18.67 58.65 -32.15
C VAL A 136 19.18 59.84 -31.33
N GLN A 137 20.19 59.66 -30.47
CA GLN A 137 20.85 60.79 -29.83
C GLN A 137 21.72 61.54 -30.84
N PRO A 138 21.44 62.82 -31.16
CA PRO A 138 22.35 63.60 -31.99
C PRO A 138 23.70 63.75 -31.27
N PRO A 139 24.83 63.89 -32.01
CA PRO A 139 26.08 64.26 -31.39
C PRO A 139 25.80 65.56 -30.62
N ARG A 140 25.92 65.52 -29.29
CA ARG A 140 25.69 66.72 -28.47
C ARG A 140 26.74 67.75 -28.87
N THR A 141 26.39 68.63 -29.80
CA THR A 141 27.16 69.81 -30.10
C THR A 141 26.98 70.81 -28.96
N SER A 142 28.02 70.93 -28.12
CA SER A 142 28.49 72.13 -27.41
C SER A 142 27.69 72.62 -26.17
N PRO A 143 28.27 73.46 -25.26
CA PRO A 143 29.54 74.21 -25.35
C PRO A 143 30.54 74.02 -24.19
N GLN A 144 31.78 74.44 -24.47
CA GLN A 144 32.83 74.72 -23.51
C GLN A 144 32.28 75.51 -22.30
N THR A 145 32.56 75.06 -21.08
CA THR A 145 33.02 75.97 -20.01
C THR A 145 33.66 75.18 -18.86
N LYS A 146 34.97 75.37 -18.76
CA LYS A 146 35.79 75.44 -17.54
C LYS A 146 36.09 74.14 -16.78
N ASN A 147 37.38 73.79 -16.90
CA ASN A 147 38.29 73.45 -15.81
C ASN A 147 38.02 72.16 -15.02
N ALA A 148 38.67 71.08 -15.43
CA ALA A 148 39.30 70.15 -14.48
C ALA A 148 40.44 69.39 -15.17
N CYS A 149 41.65 69.76 -14.78
CA CYS A 149 42.89 69.02 -14.97
C CYS A 149 42.76 67.60 -14.39
N GLY A 150 43.26 66.58 -15.09
CA GLY A 150 43.25 65.21 -14.57
C GLY A 150 43.70 64.15 -15.57
N VAL A 151 44.99 64.14 -15.91
CA VAL A 151 45.66 62.99 -16.51
C VAL A 151 45.55 61.80 -15.56
N LYS A 152 44.92 60.67 -15.96
CA LYS A 152 45.29 59.27 -15.56
C LYS A 152 44.76 58.23 -16.57
N ARG A 153 45.65 57.68 -17.41
CA ARG A 153 45.60 56.26 -17.84
C ARG A 153 46.09 55.39 -16.67
N PRO A 154 46.03 54.04 -16.66
CA PRO A 154 45.30 53.04 -17.47
C PRO A 154 44.58 51.97 -16.59
N TYR A 155 43.91 50.97 -17.17
CA TYR A 155 44.07 49.55 -16.76
C TYR A 155 43.86 48.64 -17.99
N GLN A 156 44.82 47.76 -18.24
CA GLN A 156 44.82 46.79 -19.32
C GLN A 156 44.01 45.56 -18.92
N LEU A 157 43.13 45.11 -19.82
CA LEU A 157 42.24 43.97 -19.62
C LEU A 157 43.07 42.68 -19.60
N MET A 158 43.13 41.97 -18.46
CA MET A 158 43.68 40.62 -18.40
C MET A 158 42.62 39.64 -18.91
N ILE A 159 42.83 39.11 -20.11
CA ILE A 159 42.10 37.93 -20.60
C ILE A 159 42.87 36.72 -20.08
N ASN A 160 42.35 36.04 -19.06
CA ASN A 160 42.86 34.73 -18.68
C ASN A 160 42.03 33.67 -19.40
N ASN A 161 42.63 33.04 -20.41
CA ASN A 161 42.28 31.71 -20.87
C ASN A 161 43.19 30.70 -20.16
N ALA A 162 42.62 29.87 -19.29
CA ALA A 162 43.09 28.53 -18.96
C ALA A 162 41.93 27.79 -18.27
#